data_AF-A0A7Y8I6L7-F1
#
_entry.id   AF-A0A7Y8I6L7-F1
#
_cell.length_a   1.000
_cell.length_b   1.000
_cell.length_c   1.000
_cell.angle_alpha   90.00
_cell.angle_beta   90.00
_cell.angle_gamma   90.00
#
_symmetry.space_group_name_H-M   'P 1'
#
loop_
_entity.id
_entity.type
_entity.pdbx_description
1 polymer ?
#
loop_
_entity_poly.entity_id
_entity_poly.type
_entity_poly.pdbx_seq_one_letter_code
_entity_poly.pdbx_strand_id
1 'polypeptide(L)' 'MKKQQVTCKEVMHHVCESLGEDLNSPHCFAIKAHLEECSGCRDYFKSVEDTIDFYRKYNVEPTKASHLRLMNLLGLKDTE' A
#
# COMPACT_ATOMS: atom_id res chain seq x y z
N MET A 1 9.23 -33.01 3.74
CA MET A 1 8.90 -31.58 3.95
C MET A 1 7.46 -31.37 3.53
N LYS A 2 6.57 -30.95 4.43
CA LYS A 2 5.17 -30.61 4.06
C LYS A 2 5.23 -29.29 3.29
N LYS A 3 4.83 -29.28 2.01
CA LYS A 3 4.65 -28.03 1.25
C LYS A 3 3.53 -27.25 1.94
N GLN A 4 3.87 -26.16 2.63
CA GLN A 4 2.86 -25.20 3.08
C GLN A 4 2.32 -24.51 1.83
N GLN A 5 1.03 -24.72 1.55
CA GLN A 5 0.35 -24.10 0.42
C GLN A 5 -0.09 -22.70 0.85
N VAL A 6 0.38 -21.67 0.16
CA VAL A 6 -0.05 -20.29 0.38
C VAL A 6 -1.50 -20.13 -0.09
N THR A 7 -2.32 -19.54 0.76
CA THR A 7 -3.73 -19.25 0.51
C THR A 7 -3.93 -17.81 0.03
N CYS A 8 -5.01 -17.57 -0.71
CA CYS A 8 -5.36 -16.20 -1.12
C CYS A 8 -5.50 -15.26 0.08
N LYS A 9 -5.97 -15.74 1.23
CA LYS A 9 -6.11 -14.94 2.46
C LYS A 9 -4.75 -14.43 2.96
N GLU A 10 -3.74 -15.28 2.96
CA GLU A 10 -2.38 -14.91 3.37
C GLU A 10 -1.76 -13.90 2.40
N VAL A 11 -1.99 -14.09 1.09
CA VAL A 11 -1.58 -13.10 0.08
C VAL A 11 -2.24 -11.74 0.33
N MET A 12 -3.55 -11.71 0.52
CA MET A 12 -4.28 -10.46 0.77
C MET A 12 -3.78 -9.73 2.02
N HIS A 13 -3.54 -10.48 3.10
CA HIS A 13 -3.05 -9.91 4.36
C HIS A 13 -1.65 -9.30 4.18
N HIS A 14 -0.73 -10.06 3.56
CA HIS A 14 0.63 -9.58 3.30
C HIS A 14 0.65 -8.40 2.33
N VAL A 15 -0.19 -8.36 1.30
CA VAL A 15 -0.28 -7.21 0.39
C VAL A 15 -0.73 -5.94 1.13
N CYS A 16 -1.64 -6.05 2.07
CA CYS A 16 -2.10 -4.91 2.88
C CYS A 16 -1.05 -4.43 3.89
N GLU A 17 -0.23 -5.33 4.44
CA GLU A 17 0.73 -5.01 5.52
C GLU A 17 2.14 -4.67 5.00
N SER A 18 2.58 -5.34 3.93
CA SER A 18 3.99 -5.34 3.51
C SER A 18 4.39 -4.20 2.59
N LEU A 19 3.57 -3.15 2.49
CA LEU A 19 3.92 -1.89 1.82
C LEU A 19 5.07 -1.11 2.51
N GLY A 20 5.77 -1.72 3.47
CA GLY A 20 7.02 -1.23 4.07
C GLY A 20 7.90 -2.29 4.74
N GLU A 21 7.75 -3.59 4.43
CA GLU A 21 8.43 -4.70 5.14
C GLU A 21 9.56 -5.40 4.33
N ASP A 22 10.28 -6.33 4.97
CA ASP A 22 11.38 -7.10 4.36
C ASP A 22 10.92 -8.06 3.25
N LEU A 23 11.14 -7.63 2.01
CA LEU A 23 10.74 -8.33 0.78
C LEU A 23 11.63 -9.52 0.39
N ASN A 24 12.65 -9.84 1.19
CA ASN A 24 13.58 -10.96 0.94
C ASN A 24 13.32 -12.18 1.83
N SER A 25 12.25 -12.16 2.62
CA SER A 25 11.89 -13.32 3.45
C SER A 25 11.40 -14.51 2.59
N PRO A 26 11.64 -15.77 3.03
CA PRO A 26 11.08 -16.95 2.36
C PRO A 26 9.56 -16.91 2.17
N HIS A 27 8.86 -16.24 3.08
CA HIS A 27 7.43 -16.03 2.99
C HIS A 27 7.04 -15.11 1.83
N CYS A 28 7.77 -14.00 1.64
CA CYS A 28 7.56 -13.09 0.52
C CYS A 28 7.78 -13.81 -0.83
N PHE A 29 8.78 -14.68 -0.94
CA PHE A 29 8.98 -15.49 -2.15
C PHE A 29 7.81 -16.43 -2.44
N ALA A 30 7.26 -17.09 -1.42
CA ALA A 30 6.10 -17.98 -1.58
C ALA A 30 4.84 -17.21 -2.02
N ILE A 31 4.66 -15.99 -1.52
CA ILE A 31 3.55 -15.11 -1.91
C ILE A 31 3.72 -14.59 -3.34
N LYS A 32 4.94 -14.21 -3.74
CA LYS A 32 5.25 -13.84 -5.13
C LYS A 32 4.89 -14.97 -6.10
N ALA A 33 5.26 -16.21 -5.76
CA ALA A 33 4.88 -17.37 -6.58
C ALA A 33 3.35 -17.53 -6.68
N HIS A 34 2.61 -17.36 -5.57
CA HIS A 34 1.15 -17.41 -5.61
C HIS A 34 0.54 -16.30 -6.49
N LEU A 35 1.09 -15.08 -6.44
CA LEU A 35 0.65 -13.97 -7.29
C LEU A 35 0.88 -14.23 -8.79
N GLU A 36 1.93 -14.97 -9.14
CA GLU A 36 2.18 -15.34 -10.55
C GLU A 36 1.14 -16.36 -11.04
N GLU A 37 0.75 -17.31 -10.19
CA GLU A 37 -0.14 -18.42 -10.54
C GLU A 37 -1.64 -18.07 -10.41
N CYS A 38 -2.01 -17.18 -9.48
CA CYS A 38 -3.40 -16.84 -9.18
C CYS A 38 -3.80 -15.48 -9.77
N SER A 39 -4.61 -15.50 -10.83
CA SER A 39 -5.06 -14.26 -11.50
C SER A 39 -5.83 -13.32 -10.57
N GLY A 40 -6.71 -13.83 -9.71
CA GLY A 40 -7.49 -12.99 -8.80
C GLY A 40 -6.63 -12.22 -7.80
N CYS A 41 -5.59 -12.86 -7.26
CA CYS A 41 -4.66 -12.19 -6.35
C CYS A 41 -3.74 -11.22 -7.09
N ARG A 42 -3.31 -11.56 -8.32
CA ARG A 42 -2.51 -10.68 -9.18
C ARG A 42 -3.25 -9.40 -9.53
N ASP A 43 -4.50 -9.52 -9.97
CA ASP A 43 -5.31 -8.38 -10.39
C ASP A 43 -5.63 -7.47 -9.20
N TYR A 44 -5.88 -8.06 -8.02
CA TYR A 44 -6.03 -7.29 -6.78
C TYR A 44 -4.73 -6.59 -6.36
N PHE A 45 -3.59 -7.27 -6.39
CA PHE A 45 -2.30 -6.64 -6.07
C PHE A 45 -2.06 -5.44 -6.99
N LYS A 46 -2.36 -5.59 -8.28
CA LYS A 46 -2.22 -4.51 -9.25
C LYS A 46 -3.15 -3.34 -8.95
N SER A 47 -4.41 -3.59 -8.55
CA SER A 47 -5.34 -2.51 -8.21
C SER A 47 -4.90 -1.73 -6.96
N VAL A 48 -4.33 -2.41 -5.97
CA VAL A 48 -3.75 -1.76 -4.78
C VAL A 48 -2.52 -0.93 -5.17
N GLU A 49 -1.61 -1.49 -5.97
CA GLU A 49 -0.43 -0.78 -6.49
C GLU A 49 -0.83 0.49 -7.26
N ASP A 50 -1.79 0.37 -8.18
CA ASP A 50 -2.31 1.49 -8.98
C ASP A 50 -2.95 2.54 -8.09
N THR A 51 -3.72 2.14 -7.09
CA THR A 51 -4.34 3.07 -6.13
C THR A 51 -3.26 3.89 -5.41
N ILE A 52 -2.22 3.23 -4.90
CA ILE A 52 -1.10 3.91 -4.22
C ILE A 52 -0.38 4.86 -5.17
N ASP A 53 -0.10 4.41 -6.39
CA ASP A 53 0.57 5.23 -7.40
C ASP A 53 -0.28 6.45 -7.79
N PHE A 54 -1.60 6.29 -7.94
CA PHE A 54 -2.51 7.41 -8.18
C PHE A 54 -2.48 8.41 -7.03
N TYR A 55 -2.53 7.97 -5.77
CA TYR A 55 -2.44 8.89 -4.63
C TYR A 55 -1.07 9.57 -4.52
N ARG A 56 0.02 8.87 -4.82
CA ARG A 56 1.38 9.46 -4.85
C ARG A 56 1.53 10.50 -5.96
N LYS A 57 0.94 10.25 -7.12
CA LYS A 57 0.93 11.16 -8.28
C LYS A 57 -0.09 12.28 -8.13
N TYR A 58 -1.09 12.12 -7.26
CA TYR A 58 -2.08 13.13 -6.94
C TYR A 58 -1.43 14.27 -6.13
N ASN A 59 -0.70 15.12 -6.84
CA ASN A 59 0.01 16.27 -6.30
C ASN A 59 -0.91 17.50 -6.20
N VAL A 60 -2.08 17.32 -5.58
CA VAL A 60 -2.97 18.45 -5.29
C VAL A 60 -2.51 19.09 -3.99
N GLU A 61 -1.62 20.06 -4.13
CA GLU A 61 -1.23 20.93 -3.04
C GLU A 61 -2.45 21.75 -2.58
N PRO A 62 -2.80 21.73 -1.29
CA PRO A 62 -3.84 22.59 -0.79
C PRO A 62 -3.47 24.05 -1.04
N THR A 63 -4.44 24.85 -1.50
CA THR A 63 -4.22 26.29 -1.65
C THR A 63 -3.77 26.89 -0.33
N LYS A 64 -2.91 27.92 -0.36
CA LYS A 64 -2.49 28.66 0.85
C LYS A 64 -3.68 29.07 1.72
N ALA A 65 -4.79 29.49 1.11
CA ALA A 65 -6.01 29.84 1.84
C ALA A 65 -6.62 28.65 2.61
N SER A 66 -6.60 27.45 2.01
CA SER A 66 -7.10 26.24 2.68
C SER A 66 -6.15 25.78 3.79
N HIS A 67 -4.84 25.85 3.56
CA HIS A 67 -3.82 25.61 4.59
C HIS A 67 -3.99 26.53 5.79
N LEU A 68 -4.03 27.85 5.56
CA LEU A 68 -4.21 28.85 6.63
C LEU A 68 -5.53 28.66 7.38
N ARG A 69 -6.63 28.35 6.68
CA ARG A 69 -7.91 28.05 7.32
C ARG A 69 -7.79 26.82 8.24
N LEU A 70 -7.13 25.77 7.78
CA LEU A 70 -6.90 24.56 8.57
C LEU A 70 -6.04 24.85 9.80
N MET A 71 -4.91 25.56 9.64
CA MET A 71 -4.03 25.94 10.75
C MET A 71 -4.77 26.76 11.82
N ASN A 72 -5.59 27.74 11.39
CA ASN A 72 -6.42 28.53 12.30
C ASN A 72 -7.45 27.68 13.06
N LEU A 73 -8.12 26.73 12.37
CA LEU A 73 -9.08 25.83 13.02
C LEU A 73 -8.42 24.90 14.05
N LEU A 74 -7.18 24.48 13.77
CA LEU A 74 -6.41 23.61 14.66
C LEU A 74 -5.67 24.39 15.76
N GLY A 75 -5.68 25.73 15.73
CA GLY A 75 -4.94 26.57 16.68
C GLY A 75 -3.42 26.45 16.56
N LEU A 76 -2.93 26.02 15.38
CA LEU A 76 -1.51 25.83 15.10
C LEU A 76 -0.94 27.08 14.42
N LYS A 77 0.35 27.34 14.65
CA LYS A 77 1.12 28.36 13.93
C LYS A 77 1.97 27.66 12.90
N ASP A 78 2.00 28.21 11.68
CA ASP A 78 2.94 27.76 10.65
C ASP A 78 4.37 27.95 11.17
N THR A 79 5.18 26.89 11.09
CA THR A 79 6.63 26.97 11.28
C THR A 79 7.28 27.12 9.91
N GLU A 80 8.03 28.21 9.73
CA GLU A 80 8.81 28.50 8.51
C GLU A 80 9.82 27.40 8.18
#